data_AF-A0A9P6ERT0-F1
#
_entry.id   AF-A0A9P6ERT0-F1
#
_cell.length_a   1.000
_cell.length_b   1.000
_cell.length_c   1.000
_cell.angle_alpha   90.00
_cell.angle_beta   90.00
_cell.angle_gamma   90.00
#
_symmetry.space_group_name_H-M   'P 1'
#
loop_
_entity.id
_entity.type
_entity.pdbx_description
1 polymer ?
#
loop_
_entity_poly.entity_id
_entity_poly.type
_entity_poly.pdbx_seq_one_letter_code
_entity_poly.pdbx_strand_id
1 'polypeptide(L)'
;MTEMCVRQHRTHIFMVFLRDLDVRILRADRAGVIVSEAINYRTNSKALAEFFLRFSQLSNAQRGLDPTVSIATEEEAIIARRELANYKPSIPGPSLPLRCLRMQVKSAAKKICFLKDAWRAEHLVKEADVLKSLAEGKVPNIPIIIAGGDLYDPENASTTF
;
A
#
# COMPACT_ATOMS: atom_id res chain seq x y z
N MET A 1 3.77 -0.17 12.90
CA MET A 1 2.67 0.59 12.24
C MET A 1 2.95 2.08 12.23
N THR A 2 3.50 2.64 13.31
CA THR A 2 3.86 4.06 13.41
C THR A 2 4.71 4.55 12.23
N GLU A 3 5.76 3.81 11.84
CA GLU A 3 6.58 4.18 10.69
C GLU A 3 5.84 4.16 9.35
N MET A 4 4.97 3.17 9.13
CA MET A 4 4.15 3.07 7.93
C MET A 4 3.19 4.27 7.83
N CYS A 5 2.61 4.69 8.96
CA CYS A 5 1.78 5.88 9.02
C CYS A 5 2.57 7.18 8.77
N VAL A 6 3.80 7.27 9.26
CA VAL A 6 4.66 8.45 9.04
C VAL A 6 5.10 8.55 7.58
N ARG A 7 5.61 7.47 6.99
CA ARG A 7 6.13 7.49 5.61
C ARG A 7 5.06 7.61 4.53
N GLN A 8 3.82 7.24 4.81
CA GLN A 8 2.71 7.34 3.85
C GLN A 8 1.73 8.48 4.17
N HIS A 9 2.08 9.35 5.12
CA HIS A 9 1.21 10.45 5.56
C HIS A 9 -0.21 9.94 5.88
N ARG A 10 -0.28 8.96 6.79
CA ARG A 10 -1.54 8.35 7.24
C ARG A 10 -1.83 8.65 8.70
N THR A 11 -3.08 8.96 8.98
CA THR A 11 -3.63 9.02 10.35
C THR A 11 -3.98 7.63 10.86
N HIS A 12 -4.48 6.77 9.95
CA HIS A 12 -4.84 5.37 10.22
C HIS A 12 -4.84 4.55 8.93
N ILE A 13 -4.82 3.23 9.05
CA ILE A 13 -4.76 2.28 7.94
C ILE A 13 -5.75 1.15 8.18
N PHE A 14 -6.44 0.74 7.12
CA PHE A 14 -7.24 -0.48 7.11
C PHE A 14 -6.43 -1.64 6.55
N MET A 15 -6.49 -2.79 7.22
CA MET A 15 -5.87 -4.04 6.77
C MET A 15 -6.92 -5.15 6.77
N VAL A 16 -6.77 -6.08 5.84
CA VAL A 16 -7.58 -7.29 5.77
C VAL A 16 -6.66 -8.46 6.06
N PHE A 17 -6.87 -9.12 7.19
CA PHE A 17 -6.10 -10.28 7.61
C PHE A 17 -6.87 -11.55 7.26
N LEU A 18 -6.28 -12.39 6.42
CA LEU A 18 -6.85 -13.66 5.98
C LEU A 18 -6.12 -14.81 6.68
N ARG A 19 -6.87 -15.71 7.30
CA ARG A 19 -6.36 -16.97 7.85
C ARG A 19 -7.36 -18.08 7.50
N ASP A 20 -6.91 -19.07 6.74
CA ASP A 20 -7.73 -20.19 6.29
C ASP A 20 -9.05 -19.74 5.64
N LEU A 21 -10.18 -19.92 6.32
CA LEU A 21 -11.52 -19.51 5.86
C LEU A 21 -12.01 -18.22 6.51
N ASP A 22 -11.25 -17.67 7.44
CA ASP A 22 -11.63 -16.50 8.24
C ASP A 22 -10.90 -15.26 7.75
N VAL A 23 -11.64 -14.16 7.70
CA VAL A 23 -11.13 -12.83 7.45
C VAL A 23 -11.43 -11.92 8.63
N ARG A 24 -10.46 -11.08 9.00
CA ARG A 24 -10.63 -9.99 9.97
C ARG A 24 -10.29 -8.67 9.30
N ILE A 25 -11.10 -7.66 9.58
CA ILE A 25 -10.85 -6.28 9.18
C ILE A 25 -10.19 -5.58 10.36
N LEU A 26 -9.05 -4.98 10.12
CA LEU A 26 -8.26 -4.27 11.12
C LEU A 26 -8.24 -2.79 10.76
N ARG A 27 -8.45 -1.92 11.75
CA ARG A 27 -8.17 -0.48 11.66
C ARG A 27 -7.05 -0.17 12.64
N ALA A 28 -5.90 0.22 12.12
CA ALA A 28 -4.73 0.57 12.92
C ALA A 28 -4.46 2.07 12.84
N ASP A 29 -4.14 2.68 13.98
CA ASP A 29 -3.63 4.04 14.08
C ASP A 29 -2.35 4.07 14.93
N ARG A 30 -1.93 5.26 15.37
CA ARG A 30 -0.73 5.40 16.22
C ARG A 30 -0.94 4.92 17.65
N ALA A 31 -2.19 4.81 18.11
CA ALA A 31 -2.53 4.37 19.47
C ALA A 31 -2.72 2.85 19.56
N GLY A 32 -3.16 2.19 18.48
CA GLY A 32 -3.31 0.75 18.48
C GLY A 32 -4.04 0.19 17.27
N VAL A 33 -4.67 -0.97 17.47
CA VAL A 33 -5.42 -1.68 16.42
C VAL A 33 -6.77 -2.11 16.96
N ILE A 34 -7.82 -1.77 16.21
CA ILE A 34 -9.16 -2.30 16.39
C ILE A 34 -9.34 -3.45 15.39
N VAL A 35 -9.82 -4.59 15.87
CA VAL A 35 -9.96 -5.82 15.07
C VAL A 35 -11.43 -6.25 15.08
N SER A 36 -11.98 -6.55 13.90
CA SER A 36 -13.32 -7.12 13.80
C SER A 36 -13.39 -8.54 14.36
N GLU A 37 -14.61 -9.03 14.59
CA GLU A 37 -14.86 -10.46 14.71
C GLU A 37 -14.38 -11.22 13.45
N ALA A 38 -14.12 -12.52 13.60
CA ALA A 38 -13.77 -13.36 12.47
C ALA A 38 -14.99 -13.55 11.56
N ILE A 39 -14.80 -13.32 10.26
CA ILE A 39 -15.83 -13.48 9.25
C ILE A 39 -15.41 -14.65 8.37
N ASN A 40 -16.23 -15.71 8.30
CA ASN A 40 -15.99 -16.76 7.32
C ASN A 40 -16.35 -16.23 5.92
N TYR A 41 -15.35 -15.98 5.07
CA TYR A 41 -15.58 -15.31 3.78
C TYR A 41 -16.14 -16.27 2.72
N ARG A 42 -16.14 -17.58 2.97
CA ARG A 42 -16.74 -18.58 2.07
C ARG A 42 -18.24 -18.66 2.26
N THR A 43 -18.72 -18.62 3.50
CA THR A 43 -20.16 -18.66 3.83
C THR A 43 -20.78 -17.26 3.83
N ASN A 44 -20.00 -16.23 4.20
CA ASN A 44 -20.44 -14.84 4.24
C ASN A 44 -19.51 -13.93 3.43
N SER A 45 -19.45 -14.17 2.12
CA SER A 45 -18.67 -13.33 1.18
C SER A 45 -19.21 -11.90 1.07
N LYS A 46 -20.49 -11.68 1.38
CA LYS A 46 -21.16 -10.38 1.32
C LYS A 46 -20.53 -9.36 2.27
N ALA A 47 -20.19 -9.77 3.50
CA ALA A 47 -19.59 -8.86 4.48
C ALA A 47 -18.24 -8.28 3.99
N LEU A 48 -17.40 -9.13 3.39
CA LEU A 48 -16.12 -8.69 2.83
C LEU A 48 -16.30 -7.82 1.58
N ALA A 49 -17.21 -8.20 0.68
CA ALA A 49 -17.53 -7.41 -0.50
C ALA A 49 -18.10 -6.03 -0.15
N GLU A 50 -18.98 -5.97 0.86
CA GLU A 50 -19.57 -4.73 1.37
C GLU A 50 -18.53 -3.82 2.01
N PHE A 51 -17.58 -4.38 2.77
CA PHE A 51 -16.45 -3.61 3.27
C PHE A 51 -15.66 -2.94 2.13
N PHE A 52 -15.27 -3.71 1.10
CA PHE A 52 -14.51 -3.14 -0.02
C PHE A 52 -15.32 -2.10 -0.81
N LEU A 53 -16.62 -2.34 -0.99
CA LEU A 53 -17.51 -1.39 -1.65
C LEU A 53 -17.58 -0.07 -0.87
N ARG A 54 -17.89 -0.12 0.43
CA ARG A 54 -17.96 1.07 1.28
C ARG A 54 -16.60 1.76 1.35
N PHE A 55 -15.51 1.01 1.51
CA PHE A 55 -14.16 1.54 1.53
C PHE A 55 -13.79 2.28 0.23
N SER A 56 -14.26 1.78 -0.93
CA SER A 56 -14.02 2.43 -2.24
C SER A 56 -14.73 3.78 -2.37
N GLN A 57 -15.81 3.99 -1.61
CA GLN A 57 -16.61 5.22 -1.60
C GLN A 57 -16.12 6.24 -0.57
N LEU A 58 -15.16 5.87 0.30
CA LEU A 58 -14.61 6.76 1.30
C LEU A 58 -13.68 7.82 0.70
N SER A 59 -13.71 9.02 1.26
CA SER A 59 -12.76 10.08 0.93
C SER A 59 -11.33 9.72 1.32
N ASN A 60 -10.34 10.45 0.80
CA ASN A 60 -8.93 10.24 1.18
C ASN A 60 -8.72 10.31 2.69
N ALA A 61 -9.31 11.31 3.36
CA ALA A 61 -9.23 11.46 4.81
C ALA A 61 -9.88 10.29 5.57
N GLN A 62 -11.05 9.83 5.12
CA GLN A 62 -11.73 8.67 5.71
C GLN A 62 -10.98 7.34 5.48
N ARG A 63 -10.21 7.25 4.39
CA ARG A 63 -9.28 6.14 4.14
C ARG A 63 -7.97 6.27 4.91
N GLY A 64 -7.85 7.34 5.70
CA GLY A 64 -6.75 7.60 6.60
C GLY A 64 -5.57 8.33 5.99
N LEU A 65 -5.68 8.93 4.81
CA LEU A 65 -4.70 9.95 4.39
C LEU A 65 -4.80 11.17 5.29
N ASP A 66 -3.66 11.72 5.66
CA ASP A 66 -3.58 12.97 6.39
C ASP A 66 -3.79 14.13 5.40
N PRO A 67 -4.95 14.84 5.45
CA PRO A 67 -5.22 15.93 4.53
C PRO A 67 -4.39 17.18 4.82
N THR A 68 -3.67 17.23 5.96
CA THR A 68 -2.82 18.36 6.34
C THR A 68 -1.45 18.32 5.66
N VAL A 69 -1.10 17.19 5.02
CA VAL A 69 0.14 17.06 4.28
C VAL A 69 -0.07 17.47 2.83
N SER A 70 0.71 18.47 2.40
CA SER A 70 0.80 18.91 1.02
C SER A 70 2.25 18.82 0.54
N ILE A 71 2.43 18.86 -0.79
CA ILE A 71 3.74 19.07 -1.39
C ILE A 71 4.21 20.46 -0.99
N ALA A 72 5.47 20.57 -0.58
CA ALA A 72 6.08 21.85 -0.23
C ALA A 72 6.23 22.74 -1.46
N THR A 73 6.10 24.06 -1.28
CA THR A 73 6.43 25.01 -2.35
C THR A 73 7.94 25.04 -2.60
N GLU A 74 8.36 25.57 -3.75
CA GLU A 74 9.80 25.68 -4.06
C GLU A 74 10.54 26.53 -3.01
N GLU A 75 9.90 27.61 -2.53
CA GLU A 75 10.42 28.50 -1.50
C GLU A 75 10.59 27.76 -0.17
N GLU A 76 9.58 27.01 0.27
CA GLU A 76 9.63 26.18 1.47
C GLU A 76 10.70 25.10 1.35
N ALA A 77 10.84 24.47 0.18
CA ALA A 77 11.85 23.46 -0.08
C ALA A 77 13.27 24.04 -0.04
N ILE A 78 13.50 25.23 -0.59
CA ILE A 78 14.79 25.95 -0.50
C ILE A 78 15.14 26.24 0.96
N ILE A 79 14.20 26.78 1.74
CA ILE A 79 14.40 27.07 3.16
C ILE A 79 14.71 25.77 3.93
N ALA A 80 13.90 24.73 3.73
CA ALA A 80 14.10 23.44 4.39
C ALA A 80 15.47 22.84 4.06
N ARG A 81 15.89 22.84 2.78
CA ARG A 81 17.22 22.35 2.35
C ARG A 81 18.35 23.14 2.99
N ARG A 82 18.21 24.47 3.10
CA ARG A 82 19.21 25.35 3.73
C ARG A 82 19.36 25.04 5.22
N GLU A 83 18.25 25.00 5.96
CA GLU A 83 18.26 24.82 7.41
C GLU A 83 18.60 23.38 7.83
N LEU A 84 18.16 22.38 7.05
CA LEU A 84 18.43 20.97 7.32
C LEU A 84 19.79 20.48 6.77
N ALA A 85 20.58 21.35 6.13
CA ALA A 85 21.85 20.96 5.49
C ALA A 85 22.83 20.24 6.46
N ASN A 86 22.80 20.60 7.74
CA ASN A 86 23.65 20.02 8.79
C ASN A 86 22.89 19.09 9.75
N TYR A 87 21.61 18.82 9.49
CA TYR A 87 20.79 17.99 10.37
C TYR A 87 21.21 16.52 10.24
N LYS A 88 21.81 15.98 11.31
CA LYS A 88 22.02 14.54 11.48
C LYS A 88 20.89 13.99 12.36
N PRO A 89 19.97 13.16 11.82
CA PRO A 89 18.97 12.54 12.66
C PRO A 89 19.65 11.65 13.71
N SER A 90 19.21 11.77 14.96
CA SER A 90 19.73 11.03 16.11
C SER A 90 19.43 9.53 16.07
N ILE A 91 18.52 9.12 15.19
CA ILE A 91 18.18 7.73 14.92
C ILE A 91 18.42 7.51 13.42
N PRO A 92 19.28 6.55 13.01
CA PRO A 92 19.39 6.16 11.61
C PRO A 92 17.99 5.83 11.10
N GLY A 93 17.56 6.49 10.03
CA GLY A 93 16.23 6.23 9.46
C GLY A 93 16.03 4.72 9.28
N PRO A 94 14.88 4.17 9.65
CA PRO A 94 14.66 2.72 9.63
C PRO A 94 14.95 2.19 8.23
N SER A 95 15.93 1.29 8.16
CA SER A 95 16.40 0.60 6.95
C SER A 95 15.44 -0.48 6.45
N LEU A 96 14.25 -0.59 7.07
CA LEU A 96 13.32 -1.66 6.76
C LEU A 96 12.63 -1.40 5.41
N PRO A 97 12.76 -2.30 4.43
CA PRO A 97 11.93 -2.31 3.24
C PRO A 97 10.55 -2.82 3.64
N LEU A 98 9.71 -1.95 4.18
CA LEU A 98 8.31 -2.30 4.46
C LEU A 98 7.55 -2.40 3.14
N ARG A 99 7.29 -3.63 2.69
CA ARG A 99 6.31 -3.94 1.65
C ARG A 99 4.93 -3.49 2.14
N CYS A 100 4.46 -2.35 1.69
CA CYS A 100 3.12 -1.89 1.99
C CYS A 100 2.17 -2.42 0.91
N LEU A 101 1.27 -3.34 1.27
CA LEU A 101 0.23 -3.81 0.38
C LEU A 101 -0.91 -2.78 0.31
N ARG A 102 -1.14 -2.20 -0.86
CA ARG A 102 -2.41 -1.58 -1.21
C ARG A 102 -3.13 -2.50 -2.17
N MET A 103 -4.11 -3.24 -1.68
CA MET A 103 -5.00 -4.03 -2.54
C MET A 103 -6.19 -3.16 -2.96
N GLN A 104 -6.37 -2.97 -4.25
CA GLN A 104 -7.57 -2.37 -4.81
C GLN A 104 -8.34 -3.48 -5.53
N VAL A 105 -9.62 -3.63 -5.25
CA VAL A 105 -10.49 -4.50 -6.07
C VAL A 105 -10.99 -3.66 -7.23
N LYS A 106 -10.68 -4.05 -8.47
CA LYS A 106 -11.26 -3.44 -9.67
C LYS A 106 -12.16 -4.45 -10.37
N SER A 107 -13.39 -4.02 -10.66
CA SER A 107 -14.29 -4.74 -11.56
C SER A 107 -13.97 -4.30 -12.99
N ALA A 108 -13.34 -5.16 -13.77
CA ALA A 108 -13.18 -4.97 -15.21
C ALA A 108 -13.74 -6.21 -15.90
N ALA A 109 -14.76 -6.03 -16.75
CA ALA A 109 -15.38 -7.07 -17.57
C ALA A 109 -15.78 -8.36 -16.80
N LYS A 110 -16.85 -8.29 -15.97
CA LYS A 110 -17.52 -9.45 -15.31
C LYS A 110 -16.62 -10.41 -14.51
N LYS A 111 -15.35 -10.08 -14.24
CA LYS A 111 -14.43 -10.86 -13.40
C LYS A 111 -13.90 -10.00 -12.26
N ILE A 112 -13.81 -10.59 -11.08
CA ILE A 112 -13.22 -9.95 -9.90
C ILE A 112 -11.70 -10.08 -10.04
N CYS A 113 -11.01 -8.94 -10.10
CA CYS A 113 -9.56 -8.87 -10.20
C CYS A 113 -9.01 -8.14 -8.96
N PHE A 114 -7.89 -8.63 -8.45
CA PHE A 114 -7.15 -7.98 -7.37
C PHE A 114 -6.01 -7.16 -7.98
N LEU A 115 -6.07 -5.85 -7.84
CA LEU A 115 -4.95 -4.96 -8.13
C LEU A 115 -4.10 -4.88 -6.86
N LYS A 116 -2.86 -5.35 -6.96
CA LYS A 116 -1.87 -5.22 -5.89
C LYS A 116 -0.94 -4.07 -6.23
N ASP A 117 -0.84 -3.12 -5.32
CA ASP A 117 0.09 -1.99 -5.37
C ASP A 117 1.05 -2.12 -4.18
N ALA A 118 2.35 -2.02 -4.44
CA ALA A 118 3.39 -2.23 -3.45
C ALA A 118 4.63 -1.39 -3.75
N TRP A 119 5.11 -0.67 -2.74
CA TRP A 119 6.41 -0.02 -2.77
C TRP A 119 7.53 -1.06 -2.56
N ARG A 120 8.61 -0.96 -3.36
CA ARG A 120 9.81 -1.78 -3.24
C ARG A 120 11.05 -0.89 -3.30
N ALA A 121 12.13 -1.33 -2.64
CA ALA A 121 13.45 -0.75 -2.91
C ALA A 121 13.88 -1.12 -4.34
N GLU A 122 14.59 -0.22 -5.03
CA GLU A 122 14.93 -0.39 -6.46
C GLU A 122 15.67 -1.70 -6.76
N HIS A 123 16.52 -2.15 -5.83
CA HIS A 123 17.33 -3.36 -5.95
C HIS A 123 16.54 -4.67 -5.77
N LEU A 124 15.27 -4.62 -5.34
CA LEU A 124 14.46 -5.82 -5.16
C LEU A 124 13.71 -6.17 -6.46
N VAL A 125 13.68 -7.45 -6.82
CA VAL A 125 12.97 -7.95 -8.01
C VAL A 125 11.48 -7.61 -7.93
N LYS A 126 10.90 -7.21 -9.07
CA LYS A 126 9.47 -6.90 -9.16
C LYS A 126 8.67 -8.17 -8.94
N GLU A 127 7.62 -8.09 -8.12
CA GLU A 127 6.75 -9.23 -7.84
C GLU A 127 6.10 -9.77 -9.13
N ALA A 128 5.77 -8.89 -10.08
CA ALA A 128 5.24 -9.29 -11.39
C ALA A 128 6.21 -10.19 -12.17
N ASP A 129 7.52 -9.90 -12.11
CA ASP A 129 8.54 -10.66 -12.82
C ASP A 129 8.78 -12.02 -12.14
N VAL A 130 8.77 -12.06 -10.80
CA VAL A 130 8.81 -13.31 -10.03
C VAL A 130 7.63 -14.21 -10.39
N LEU A 131 6.42 -13.67 -10.39
CA LEU A 131 5.20 -14.43 -10.69
C LEU A 131 5.16 -14.91 -12.15
N LYS A 132 5.68 -14.13 -13.11
CA LYS A 132 5.87 -14.58 -14.50
C LYS A 132 6.83 -15.76 -14.59
N SER A 133 7.99 -15.67 -13.94
CA SER A 133 8.99 -16.75 -13.92
C SER A 133 8.42 -18.04 -13.30
N LEU A 134 7.63 -17.92 -12.23
CA LEU A 134 6.95 -19.08 -11.62
C LEU A 134 5.89 -19.69 -12.57
N ALA A 135 5.18 -18.86 -13.34
CA ALA A 135 4.20 -19.32 -14.32
C ALA A 135 4.87 -20.06 -15.49
N GLU A 136 5.99 -19.54 -16.00
CA GLU A 136 6.81 -20.20 -17.02
C GLU A 136 7.37 -21.54 -16.52
N GLY A 137 7.78 -21.58 -15.25
CA GLY A 137 8.18 -22.81 -14.54
C GLY A 137 7.05 -23.80 -14.25
N LYS A 138 5.81 -23.50 -14.67
CA LYS A 138 4.61 -24.32 -14.43
C LYS A 138 4.36 -24.64 -12.95
N VAL A 139 4.74 -23.73 -12.05
CA VAL A 139 4.52 -23.90 -10.60
C VAL A 139 3.02 -23.83 -10.32
N PRO A 140 2.43 -24.84 -9.66
CA PRO A 140 1.00 -24.86 -9.38
C PRO A 140 0.62 -23.82 -8.32
N ASN A 141 -0.68 -23.46 -8.25
CA ASN A 141 -1.28 -22.59 -7.22
C ASN A 141 -0.77 -21.13 -7.17
N ILE A 142 -0.14 -20.64 -8.23
CA ILE A 142 0.23 -19.22 -8.33
C ILE A 142 -0.96 -18.35 -8.79
N PRO A 143 -1.06 -17.09 -8.33
CA PRO A 143 -2.05 -16.15 -8.85
C PRO A 143 -1.88 -15.88 -10.35
N ILE A 144 -2.98 -15.83 -11.09
CA ILE A 144 -2.97 -15.43 -12.51
C ILE A 144 -2.72 -13.92 -12.59
N ILE A 145 -1.57 -13.52 -13.14
CA ILE A 145 -1.29 -12.12 -13.46
C ILE A 145 -2.01 -11.75 -14.75
N ILE A 146 -2.84 -10.71 -14.68
CA ILE A 146 -3.40 -10.05 -15.88
C ILE A 146 -2.43 -8.97 -16.39
N ALA A 147 -1.89 -8.17 -15.46
CA ALA A 147 -0.90 -7.13 -15.73
C ALA A 147 -0.10 -6.80 -14.46
N GLY A 148 1.11 -6.29 -14.61
CA GLY A 148 1.95 -5.82 -13.51
C GLY A 148 3.18 -5.07 -14.03
N GLY A 149 3.64 -4.07 -13.27
CA GLY A 149 4.76 -3.21 -13.63
C GLY A 149 4.99 -2.13 -12.57
N ASP A 150 6.05 -1.33 -12.74
CA ASP A 150 6.28 -0.15 -11.91
C ASP A 150 5.45 1.02 -12.48
N LEU A 151 4.93 1.87 -11.59
CA LEU A 151 4.34 3.15 -11.98
C LEU A 151 5.47 4.18 -12.03
N TYR A 152 5.78 4.68 -13.22
CA TYR A 152 6.73 5.78 -13.39
C TYR A 152 6.02 7.11 -13.16
N ASP A 153 6.66 8.01 -12.42
CA ASP A 153 6.21 9.38 -12.29
C ASP A 153 6.67 10.17 -13.53
N PRO A 154 5.75 10.67 -14.38
CA PRO A 154 6.13 11.40 -15.59
C PRO A 154 6.87 12.72 -15.30
N GLU A 155 6.81 13.27 -14.07
CA GLU A 155 7.53 14.51 -13.71
C GLU A 155 9.03 14.29 -13.43
N ASN A 156 9.49 13.05 -13.25
CA ASN A 156 10.91 12.72 -13.03
C ASN A 156 11.56 12.03 -14.25
N ALA A 157 10.94 12.12 -15.43
CA ALA A 157 11.42 11.44 -16.64
C ALA A 157 12.71 12.04 -17.25
N SER A 158 13.32 13.06 -16.65
CA SER A 158 14.62 13.58 -17.09
C SER A 158 15.43 14.11 -15.90
N THR A 159 16.32 13.31 -15.34
CA THR A 159 17.72 13.70 -15.06
C THR A 159 18.48 12.41 -14.74
N THR A 160 19.19 11.91 -15.73
CA THR A 160 20.24 10.92 -15.55
C THR A 160 21.48 11.65 -15.04
N PHE A 161 22.04 11.17 -13.93
CA PHE A 161 23.26 11.57 -13.21
C PHE A 161 23.18 12.81 -12.29
#